data_AF-A0AA38P2U5-F1
#
_entry.id   AF-A0AA38P2U5-F1
#
_cell.length_a   1.000
_cell.length_b   1.000
_cell.length_c   1.000
_cell.angle_alpha   90.00
_cell.angle_beta   90.00
_cell.angle_gamma   90.00
#
_symmetry.space_group_name_H-M   'P 1'
#
loop_
_entity.id
_entity.type
_entity.pdbx_description
1 polymer ?
#
loop_
_entity_poly.entity_id
_entity_poly.type
_entity_poly.pdbx_seq_one_letter_code
_entity_poly.pdbx_strand_id
1 'polypeptide(L)'
;YVDEVQDNLLIDTQVLRMLCQNSNGLFWAGDTAQTISMGSTFRFNSLKAFQWRLEVALVSSPQVPTESQTFQLAVNYRSHSGIVNCASSVIKLITHFWQNSIDQLTPEKGVVVGTKPLFFIGWEDDSVILNHFIYGNSGNHIALGAHQCNYFYISSLVFILKLEIISMICRTISDSKGLEFNNVLLYNFFEDFPAKLAQWRLILSVLKDYSRVAAPDFERDKQHFSSICMMELKFLYVAITRAPENIWIIDSSEKSKPMNMYWTHHNLIKVIEPGTNIPKLITSSKPEDWAKDGHMFFNAEKWAEAKFSFEHALMFEKAAIAEAYHFQEIAEHSSLDKSNIKLRKKQFCNAAEAFYRCSQTAGHEDMHDLLRLSANCYCKADEYLQAAKNYYKAHLFAASINCYRKVDHYDEAVKIAQTEEIAPELFDETIRVAKLFYFNQAQYLPLEKDRKEKLK
;
A
#
# COMPACT_ATOMS: atom_id res chain seq x y z
N TYR A 1 25.77 -4.12 6.62
CA TYR A 1 24.56 -4.60 7.34
C TYR A 1 23.53 -4.94 6.29
N VAL A 2 22.92 -6.12 6.37
CA VAL A 2 21.90 -6.59 5.45
C VAL A 2 20.72 -7.04 6.29
N ASP A 3 19.61 -6.33 6.15
CA ASP A 3 18.35 -6.67 6.81
C ASP A 3 17.51 -7.61 5.95
N GLU A 4 16.53 -8.28 6.55
CA GLU A 4 15.57 -9.16 5.87
C GLU A 4 16.24 -10.17 4.90
N VAL A 5 17.38 -10.74 5.32
CA VAL A 5 18.23 -11.57 4.46
C VAL A 5 17.50 -12.77 3.84
N GLN A 6 16.39 -13.21 4.44
CA GLN A 6 15.57 -14.30 3.93
C GLN A 6 14.83 -13.99 2.62
N ASP A 7 14.73 -12.72 2.24
CA ASP A 7 14.17 -12.30 0.95
C ASP A 7 15.19 -12.38 -0.19
N ASN A 8 16.48 -12.47 0.13
CA ASN A 8 17.53 -12.61 -0.86
C ASN A 8 17.79 -14.08 -1.19
N LEU A 9 18.17 -14.36 -2.44
CA LEU A 9 18.70 -15.66 -2.80
C LEU A 9 20.12 -15.80 -2.25
N LEU A 10 20.57 -17.03 -2.00
CA LEU A 10 21.94 -17.28 -1.54
C LEU A 10 22.98 -16.71 -2.53
N ILE A 11 22.69 -16.73 -3.83
CA ILE A 11 23.57 -16.15 -4.85
C ILE A 11 23.74 -14.64 -4.70
N ASP A 12 22.71 -13.91 -4.26
CA ASP A 12 22.79 -12.46 -4.05
C ASP A 12 23.78 -12.13 -2.92
N THR A 13 23.86 -13.02 -1.92
CA THR A 13 24.82 -12.89 -0.82
C THR A 13 26.27 -13.05 -1.27
N GLN A 14 26.52 -13.73 -2.40
CA GLN A 14 27.86 -13.77 -3.01
C GLN A 14 28.25 -12.41 -3.58
N VAL A 15 27.32 -11.72 -4.26
CA VAL A 15 27.56 -10.38 -4.82
C VAL A 15 27.90 -9.41 -3.70
N LEU A 16 27.11 -9.40 -2.63
CA LEU A 16 27.35 -8.58 -1.45
C LEU A 16 28.71 -8.89 -0.79
N ARG A 17 29.10 -10.17 -0.76
CA ARG A 17 30.42 -10.57 -0.26
C ARG A 17 31.58 -10.09 -1.13
N MET A 18 31.43 -10.10 -2.46
CA MET A 18 32.46 -9.60 -3.40
C MET A 18 32.64 -8.08 -3.28
N LEU A 19 31.57 -7.34 -2.99
CA LEU A 19 31.63 -5.89 -2.76
C LEU A 19 32.31 -5.53 -1.44
N CYS A 20 32.16 -6.37 -0.42
CA CYS A 20 32.78 -6.15 0.89
C CYS A 20 34.20 -6.75 0.94
N GLN A 21 35.24 -5.92 0.92
CA GLN A 21 36.63 -6.40 0.99
C GLN A 21 36.99 -6.98 2.38
N ASN A 22 36.31 -6.54 3.44
CA ASN A 22 36.53 -7.00 4.80
C ASN A 22 35.70 -8.28 5.07
N SER A 23 36.36 -9.40 5.39
CA SER A 23 35.69 -10.67 5.72
C SER A 23 34.80 -10.57 6.96
N ASN A 24 35.08 -9.65 7.88
CA ASN A 24 34.30 -9.43 9.10
C ASN A 24 33.32 -8.24 8.97
N GLY A 25 33.21 -7.63 7.78
CA GLY A 25 32.41 -6.43 7.55
C GLY A 25 30.92 -6.69 7.31
N LEU A 26 30.51 -7.97 7.24
CA LEU A 26 29.14 -8.37 6.91
C LEU A 26 28.38 -8.79 8.16
N PHE A 27 27.18 -8.24 8.30
CA PHE A 27 26.21 -8.58 9.34
C PHE A 27 24.87 -8.82 8.67
N TRP A 28 24.29 -9.99 8.91
CA TRP A 28 23.05 -10.47 8.29
C TRP A 28 21.97 -10.62 9.36
N ALA A 29 20.84 -9.96 9.17
CA ALA A 29 19.68 -10.03 10.05
C ALA A 29 18.45 -10.53 9.27
N GLY A 30 17.57 -11.27 9.95
CA GLY A 30 16.35 -11.80 9.34
C GLY A 30 15.62 -12.84 10.20
N ASP A 31 14.47 -13.30 9.71
CA ASP A 31 13.64 -14.32 10.35
C ASP A 31 13.22 -15.40 9.33
N THR A 32 13.69 -16.63 9.53
CA THR A 32 13.40 -17.74 8.61
C THR A 32 11.92 -18.10 8.52
N ALA A 33 11.13 -17.83 9.56
CA ALA A 33 9.70 -18.05 9.55
C ALA A 33 8.95 -17.03 8.68
N GLN A 34 9.56 -15.87 8.39
CA GLN A 34 9.02 -14.83 7.49
C GLN A 34 9.49 -15.00 6.04
N THR A 35 9.99 -16.19 5.67
CA THR A 35 10.34 -16.53 4.28
C THR A 35 9.06 -16.86 3.50
N ILE A 36 8.39 -15.83 2.96
CA ILE A 36 7.16 -15.95 2.15
C ILE A 36 7.39 -15.72 0.65
N SER A 37 8.61 -15.32 0.27
CA SER A 37 9.01 -15.11 -1.13
C SER A 37 9.00 -16.43 -1.91
N MET A 38 8.22 -16.49 -2.99
CA MET A 38 8.05 -17.68 -3.81
C MET A 38 9.40 -18.19 -4.34
N GLY A 39 9.71 -19.46 -4.07
CA GLY A 39 10.97 -20.09 -4.49
C GLY A 39 12.13 -19.92 -3.49
N SER A 40 11.98 -19.13 -2.43
CA SER A 40 12.98 -19.03 -1.36
C SER A 40 12.79 -20.14 -0.32
N THR A 41 13.85 -20.92 -0.08
CA THR A 41 13.95 -21.91 1.01
C THR A 41 15.07 -21.50 1.98
N PHE A 42 15.09 -20.21 2.30
CA PHE A 42 16.13 -19.61 3.11
C PHE A 42 16.23 -20.24 4.51
N ARG A 43 17.46 -20.54 4.92
CA ARG A 43 17.86 -20.93 6.28
C ARG A 43 19.21 -20.31 6.60
N PHE A 44 19.40 -19.83 7.82
CA PHE A 44 20.69 -19.35 8.30
C PHE A 44 21.76 -20.42 8.21
N ASN A 45 21.42 -21.68 8.50
CA ASN A 45 22.38 -22.78 8.33
C ASN A 45 22.85 -22.93 6.87
N SER A 46 21.95 -22.74 5.90
CA SER A 46 22.30 -22.72 4.47
C SER A 46 23.17 -21.51 4.12
N LEU A 47 22.84 -20.33 4.65
CA LEU A 47 23.63 -19.11 4.47
C LEU A 47 25.05 -19.27 5.02
N LYS A 48 25.19 -19.78 6.25
CA LYS A 48 26.48 -20.06 6.87
C LYS A 48 27.31 -21.02 6.05
N ALA A 49 26.72 -22.13 5.63
CA ALA A 49 27.41 -23.13 4.80
C ALA A 49 27.84 -22.56 3.45
N PHE A 50 27.02 -21.71 2.84
CA PHE A 50 27.34 -21.04 1.58
C PHE A 50 28.48 -20.03 1.73
N GLN A 51 28.39 -19.14 2.72
CA GLN A 51 29.44 -18.15 3.01
C GLN A 51 30.77 -18.81 3.39
N TRP A 52 30.74 -19.87 4.18
CA TRP A 52 31.92 -20.67 4.49
C TRP A 52 32.62 -21.18 3.22
N ARG A 53 31.86 -21.76 2.28
CA ARG A 53 32.40 -22.25 1.01
C ARG A 53 33.00 -21.14 0.16
N LEU A 54 32.38 -19.95 0.16
CA LEU A 54 32.92 -18.78 -0.53
C LEU A 54 34.26 -18.33 0.07
N GLU A 55 34.36 -18.23 1.39
CA GLU A 55 35.61 -17.86 2.06
C GLU A 55 36.73 -18.89 1.79
N VAL A 56 36.42 -20.19 1.88
CA VAL A 56 37.37 -21.26 1.53
C VAL A 56 37.88 -21.13 0.09
N ALA A 57 37.00 -20.77 -0.86
CA ALA A 57 37.39 -20.62 -2.26
C ALA A 57 38.21 -19.36 -2.55
N LEU A 58 38.03 -18.29 -1.76
CA LEU A 58 38.72 -17.01 -1.92
C LEU A 58 40.12 -17.01 -1.26
N VAL A 59 40.34 -17.82 -0.24
CA VAL A 59 41.59 -17.87 0.51
C VAL A 59 42.64 -18.73 -0.23
N SER A 60 43.68 -18.09 -0.77
CA SER A 60 44.84 -18.78 -1.39
C SER A 60 45.97 -19.15 -0.40
N SER A 61 45.76 -18.95 0.91
CA SER A 61 46.79 -19.03 1.98
C SER A 61 46.32 -19.96 3.12
N PRO A 62 47.19 -20.51 3.99
CA PRO A 62 46.80 -21.51 5.00
C PRO A 62 46.02 -20.95 6.20
N GLN A 63 45.41 -19.77 6.08
CA GLN A 63 44.56 -19.21 7.13
C GLN A 63 43.17 -19.85 7.07
N VAL A 64 42.81 -20.54 8.15
CA VAL A 64 41.49 -21.15 8.30
C VAL A 64 40.44 -20.03 8.31
N PRO A 65 39.42 -20.08 7.44
CA PRO A 65 38.31 -19.12 7.48
C PRO A 65 37.68 -19.06 8.87
N THR A 66 37.28 -17.87 9.31
CA THR A 66 36.62 -17.72 10.62
C THR A 66 35.17 -18.17 10.52
N GLU A 67 34.72 -18.97 11.48
CA GLU A 67 33.32 -19.40 11.53
C GLU A 67 32.39 -18.22 11.84
N SER A 68 31.25 -18.17 11.15
CA SER A 68 30.24 -17.13 11.36
C SER A 68 29.52 -17.30 12.70
N GLN A 69 29.63 -16.27 13.54
CA GLN A 69 28.93 -16.21 14.81
C GLN A 69 27.43 -15.96 14.60
N THR A 70 26.60 -16.56 15.45
CA THR A 70 25.15 -16.32 15.48
C THR A 70 24.73 -15.78 16.82
N PHE A 71 23.85 -14.79 16.77
CA PHE A 71 23.22 -14.20 17.94
C PHE A 71 21.70 -14.20 17.72
N GLN A 72 20.95 -14.54 18.76
CA GLN A 72 19.48 -14.64 18.70
C GLN A 72 18.84 -13.62 19.64
N LEU A 73 17.83 -12.91 19.13
CA LEU A 73 17.00 -12.00 19.90
C LEU A 73 15.70 -12.72 20.29
N ALA A 74 15.57 -13.10 21.57
CA ALA A 74 14.43 -13.89 22.05
C ALA A 74 13.35 -13.05 22.78
N VAL A 75 13.58 -11.75 22.98
CA VAL A 75 12.67 -10.86 23.71
C VAL A 75 11.95 -9.96 22.71
N ASN A 76 10.62 -10.04 22.69
CA ASN A 76 9.77 -9.23 21.82
C ASN A 76 9.26 -8.02 22.60
N TYR A 77 9.68 -6.83 22.17
CA TYR A 77 9.28 -5.54 22.74
C TYR A 77 8.15 -4.85 21.95
N ARG A 78 7.78 -5.40 20.79
CA ARG A 78 6.78 -4.81 19.89
C ARG A 78 5.37 -5.26 20.25
N SER A 79 5.20 -6.57 20.45
CA SER A 79 3.90 -7.18 20.73
C SER A 79 3.85 -7.72 22.16
N HIS A 80 2.65 -7.74 22.73
CA HIS A 80 2.42 -8.36 24.03
C HIS A 80 2.41 -9.90 23.96
N SER A 81 2.45 -10.56 25.12
CA SER A 81 2.58 -12.01 25.20
C SER A 81 1.38 -12.77 24.63
N GLY A 82 0.19 -12.16 24.53
CA GLY A 82 -0.98 -12.79 23.93
C GLY A 82 -0.76 -13.09 22.44
N ILE A 83 -0.25 -12.10 21.69
CA ILE A 83 0.09 -12.25 20.27
C ILE A 83 1.34 -13.11 20.09
N VAL A 84 2.39 -12.88 20.88
CA VAL A 84 3.66 -13.63 20.78
C VAL A 84 3.45 -15.12 21.05
N ASN A 85 2.61 -15.49 22.03
CA ASN A 85 2.29 -16.89 22.30
C ASN A 85 1.51 -17.53 21.14
N CYS A 86 0.60 -16.78 20.52
CA CYS A 86 -0.14 -17.24 19.34
C CYS A 86 0.83 -17.47 18.16
N ALA A 87 1.69 -16.51 17.84
CA ALA A 87 2.71 -16.64 16.79
C ALA A 87 3.65 -17.83 17.05
N SER A 88 4.11 -17.99 18.30
CA SER A 88 4.96 -19.12 18.72
C SER A 88 4.27 -20.48 18.50
N SER A 89 2.95 -20.56 18.65
CA SER A 89 2.20 -21.79 18.36
C SER A 89 2.28 -22.21 16.89
N VAL A 90 2.26 -21.23 15.98
CA VAL A 90 2.40 -21.47 14.53
C VAL A 90 3.82 -21.99 14.23
N ILE A 91 4.85 -21.39 14.83
CA ILE A 91 6.24 -21.89 14.73
C ILE A 91 6.36 -23.33 15.25
N LYS A 92 5.70 -23.66 16.36
CA LYS A 92 5.68 -25.03 16.89
C LYS A 92 5.05 -26.02 15.92
N LEU A 93 3.96 -25.64 15.23
CA LEU A 93 3.37 -26.46 14.18
C LEU A 93 4.33 -26.65 13.00
N ILE A 94 4.95 -25.56 12.52
CA ILE A 94 5.91 -25.62 11.41
C ILE A 94 7.10 -26.53 11.78
N THR A 95 7.69 -26.33 12.96
CA THR A 95 8.82 -27.16 13.42
C THR A 95 8.42 -28.61 13.69
N HIS A 96 7.20 -28.90 14.12
CA HIS A 96 6.74 -30.27 14.37
C HIS A 96 6.62 -31.08 13.09
N PHE A 97 5.89 -30.56 12.09
CA PHE A 97 5.66 -31.25 10.82
C PHE A 97 6.82 -31.09 9.83
N TRP A 98 7.49 -29.94 9.83
CA TRP A 98 8.57 -29.60 8.90
C TRP A 98 9.85 -29.17 9.63
N GLN A 99 10.41 -30.09 10.42
CA GLN A 99 11.62 -29.86 11.24
C GLN A 99 12.79 -29.18 10.50
N ASN A 100 12.94 -29.42 9.19
CA ASN A 100 14.04 -28.88 8.38
C ASN A 100 13.68 -27.62 7.57
N SER A 101 12.46 -27.08 7.73
CA SER A 101 11.98 -25.95 6.91
C SER A 101 12.34 -24.56 7.44
N ILE A 102 12.57 -24.44 8.74
CA ILE A 102 12.98 -23.22 9.45
C ILE A 102 14.09 -23.58 10.44
N ASP A 103 14.90 -22.61 10.82
CA ASP A 103 15.93 -22.85 11.84
C ASP A 103 15.29 -22.97 13.23
N GLN A 104 15.84 -23.83 14.08
CA GLN A 104 15.38 -23.97 15.47
C GLN A 104 15.92 -22.79 16.29
N LEU A 105 15.05 -21.81 16.51
CA LEU A 105 15.34 -20.61 17.29
C LEU A 105 14.75 -20.72 18.70
N THR A 106 15.34 -19.96 19.63
CA THR A 106 14.81 -19.82 20.99
C THR A 106 13.39 -19.23 20.92
N PRO A 107 12.39 -19.79 21.62
CA PRO A 107 11.03 -19.24 21.61
C PRO A 107 10.99 -17.79 22.07
N GLU A 108 10.31 -16.94 21.29
CA GLU A 108 10.11 -15.54 21.64
C GLU A 108 9.25 -15.37 22.90
N LYS A 109 9.59 -14.36 23.70
CA LYS A 109 8.84 -13.98 24.91
C LYS A 109 8.45 -12.52 24.83
N GLY A 110 7.14 -12.26 24.93
CA GLY A 110 6.61 -10.90 25.10
C GLY A 110 6.86 -10.40 26.53
N VAL A 111 7.27 -9.14 26.66
CA VAL A 111 7.57 -8.51 27.96
C VAL A 111 6.31 -8.24 28.79
N VAL A 112 5.22 -7.85 28.12
CA VAL A 112 3.97 -7.41 28.74
C VAL A 112 2.88 -8.46 28.53
N VAL A 113 2.08 -8.74 29.55
CA VAL A 113 0.88 -9.58 29.41
C VAL A 113 -0.21 -8.78 28.71
N GLY A 114 -0.77 -9.34 27.63
CA GLY A 114 -1.79 -8.64 26.85
C GLY A 114 -2.96 -9.52 26.41
N THR A 115 -3.83 -8.94 25.61
CA THR A 115 -5.08 -9.56 25.13
C THR A 115 -4.79 -10.68 24.14
N LYS A 116 -5.63 -11.72 24.16
CA LYS A 116 -5.53 -12.81 23.19
C LYS A 116 -6.20 -12.39 21.87
N PRO A 117 -5.73 -12.89 20.71
CA PRO A 117 -6.42 -12.72 19.45
C PRO A 117 -7.89 -13.18 19.55
N LEU A 118 -8.78 -12.41 18.93
CA LEU A 118 -10.22 -12.69 18.91
C LEU A 118 -10.56 -13.49 17.66
N PHE A 119 -11.29 -14.58 17.83
CA PHE A 119 -11.75 -15.43 16.73
C PHE A 119 -13.28 -15.43 16.68
N PHE A 120 -13.85 -14.98 15.57
CA PHE A 120 -15.30 -14.89 15.39
C PHE A 120 -15.82 -16.17 14.71
N ILE A 121 -16.84 -16.81 15.29
CA ILE A 121 -17.41 -18.08 14.79
C ILE A 121 -18.93 -17.99 14.78
N GLY A 122 -19.56 -18.64 13.79
CA GLY A 122 -21.00 -18.94 13.82
C GLY A 122 -21.89 -17.81 13.34
N TRP A 123 -21.31 -16.82 12.65
CA TRP A 123 -22.06 -15.75 12.02
C TRP A 123 -22.49 -16.21 10.63
N GLU A 124 -23.80 -16.18 10.34
CA GLU A 124 -24.34 -16.57 9.02
C GLU A 124 -23.97 -15.57 7.92
N ASP A 125 -23.75 -14.31 8.31
CA ASP A 125 -23.34 -13.23 7.44
C ASP A 125 -22.18 -12.46 8.09
N ASP A 126 -20.97 -12.70 7.59
CA ASP A 126 -19.77 -11.99 8.01
C ASP A 126 -19.87 -10.47 7.78
N SER A 127 -20.76 -10.03 6.88
CA SER A 127 -21.05 -8.62 6.65
C SER A 127 -21.57 -7.93 7.90
N VAL A 128 -22.23 -8.63 8.82
CA VAL A 128 -22.71 -8.04 10.08
C VAL A 128 -21.53 -7.70 11.00
N ILE A 129 -20.50 -8.56 11.06
CA ILE A 129 -19.30 -8.30 11.86
C ILE A 129 -18.47 -7.19 11.20
N LEU A 130 -18.32 -7.25 9.88
CA LEU A 130 -17.66 -6.19 9.11
C LEU A 130 -18.38 -4.86 9.25
N ASN A 131 -19.72 -4.84 9.22
CA ASN A 131 -20.51 -3.64 9.41
C ASN A 131 -20.41 -3.15 10.86
N HIS A 132 -20.39 -4.02 11.85
CA HIS A 132 -20.10 -3.61 13.23
C HIS A 132 -18.67 -3.06 13.36
N PHE A 133 -17.71 -3.61 12.63
CA PHE A 133 -16.34 -3.10 12.59
C PHE A 133 -16.26 -1.72 11.93
N ILE A 134 -16.96 -1.50 10.82
CA ILE A 134 -16.91 -0.25 10.03
C ILE A 134 -17.85 0.83 10.59
N TYR A 135 -19.00 0.47 11.15
CA TYR A 135 -20.08 1.40 11.54
C TYR A 135 -20.44 1.32 13.04
N GLY A 136 -19.92 0.35 13.79
CA GLY A 136 -20.27 0.09 15.18
C GLY A 136 -21.77 -0.10 15.47
N ASN A 137 -22.12 -0.06 16.76
CA ASN A 137 -23.49 -0.30 17.25
C ASN A 137 -24.52 0.80 16.89
N SER A 138 -24.09 1.96 16.40
CA SER A 138 -24.95 3.14 16.27
C SER A 138 -25.47 3.40 14.85
N GLY A 139 -25.08 2.62 13.84
CA GLY A 139 -25.48 2.84 12.44
C GLY A 139 -24.98 4.15 11.81
N ASN A 140 -24.33 5.00 12.61
CA ASN A 140 -23.55 6.15 12.14
C ASN A 140 -22.16 5.66 11.73
N HIS A 141 -21.63 6.18 10.62
CA HIS A 141 -20.25 5.97 10.18
C HIS A 141 -19.27 6.19 11.34
N ILE A 142 -18.80 5.11 11.97
CA ILE A 142 -17.67 5.19 12.88
C ILE A 142 -16.44 5.19 11.98
N ALA A 143 -16.03 6.39 11.59
CA ALA A 143 -14.78 6.60 10.89
C ALA A 143 -13.64 5.94 11.67
N LEU A 144 -13.03 4.92 11.05
CA LEU A 144 -11.83 4.21 11.48
C LEU A 144 -10.73 5.22 11.85
N GLY A 145 -10.54 5.58 13.11
CA GLY A 145 -9.89 6.82 13.52
C GLY A 145 -8.56 7.20 12.85
N ALA A 146 -8.18 8.48 12.91
CA ALA A 146 -7.00 9.07 12.28
C ALA A 146 -5.68 8.31 12.47
N HIS A 147 -5.36 7.94 13.71
CA HIS A 147 -4.17 7.14 14.03
C HIS A 147 -4.31 5.67 13.61
N GLN A 148 -5.37 5.36 12.86
CA GLN A 148 -5.80 4.04 12.46
C GLN A 148 -5.87 3.89 10.94
N CYS A 149 -5.06 4.66 10.18
CA CYS A 149 -4.57 4.23 8.86
C CYS A 149 -3.72 2.93 8.90
N ASN A 150 -3.74 2.22 10.02
CA ASN A 150 -2.98 1.03 10.35
C ASN A 150 -3.90 -0.19 10.52
N TYR A 151 -4.79 -0.44 9.56
CA TYR A 151 -5.52 -1.71 9.52
C TYR A 151 -4.97 -2.57 8.40
N PHE A 152 -4.57 -3.78 8.76
CA PHE A 152 -4.16 -4.78 7.80
C PHE A 152 -5.33 -5.73 7.58
N TYR A 153 -5.94 -5.67 6.39
CA TYR A 153 -6.97 -6.60 5.94
C TYR A 153 -6.35 -7.61 4.99
N ILE A 154 -6.36 -8.89 5.36
CA ILE A 154 -5.93 -9.99 4.49
C ILE A 154 -7.16 -10.59 3.85
N SER A 155 -7.30 -10.37 2.54
CA SER A 155 -7.96 -11.31 1.64
C SER A 155 -7.01 -11.55 0.47
N SER A 156 -6.91 -12.81 0.03
CA SER A 156 -6.09 -13.17 -1.14
C SER A 156 -6.75 -12.71 -2.44
N LEU A 157 -8.00 -12.22 -2.39
CA LEU A 157 -8.74 -11.67 -3.51
C LEU A 157 -9.44 -10.38 -3.07
N VAL A 158 -8.86 -9.25 -3.49
CA VAL A 158 -9.39 -7.87 -3.39
C VAL A 158 -10.80 -7.69 -4.04
N PHE A 159 -11.46 -8.77 -4.44
CA PHE A 159 -12.50 -8.75 -5.46
C PHE A 159 -13.94 -8.56 -4.94
N ILE A 160 -14.23 -8.74 -3.65
CA ILE A 160 -15.63 -8.87 -3.20
C ILE A 160 -16.17 -7.69 -2.38
N LEU A 161 -15.34 -6.82 -1.81
CA LEU A 161 -15.85 -5.72 -1.00
C LEU A 161 -15.98 -4.42 -1.82
N LYS A 162 -17.19 -4.21 -2.35
CA LYS A 162 -17.66 -3.03 -3.12
C LYS A 162 -17.67 -1.69 -2.35
N LEU A 163 -16.86 -1.52 -1.31
CA LEU A 163 -16.77 -0.27 -0.56
C LEU A 163 -15.40 0.36 -0.80
N GLU A 164 -15.37 1.55 -1.40
CA GLU A 164 -14.16 2.33 -1.70
C GLU A 164 -13.24 2.49 -0.48
N ILE A 165 -13.82 2.56 0.72
CA ILE A 165 -13.13 2.66 2.02
C ILE A 165 -12.27 1.43 2.32
N ILE A 166 -12.75 0.24 1.95
CA ILE A 166 -12.06 -1.03 2.25
C ILE A 166 -10.91 -1.23 1.26
N SER A 167 -11.11 -0.89 -0.02
CA SER A 167 -10.09 -0.98 -1.07
C SER A 167 -8.79 -0.23 -0.77
N MET A 168 -8.84 0.88 -0.01
CA MET A 168 -7.65 1.67 0.33
C MET A 168 -6.84 1.12 1.51
N ILE A 169 -7.45 0.27 2.35
CA ILE A 169 -6.89 -0.22 3.61
C ILE A 169 -6.42 -1.68 3.48
N CYS A 170 -6.96 -2.41 2.50
CA CYS A 170 -6.53 -3.77 2.20
C CYS A 170 -5.11 -3.82 1.62
N ARG A 171 -4.27 -4.67 2.20
CA ARG A 171 -2.94 -4.98 1.67
C ARG A 171 -2.77 -6.48 1.61
N THR A 172 -1.95 -6.98 0.69
CA THR A 172 -1.59 -8.40 0.72
C THR A 172 -0.58 -8.67 1.84
N ILE A 173 -0.43 -9.93 2.24
CA ILE A 173 0.58 -10.34 3.25
C ILE A 173 1.98 -9.98 2.82
N SER A 174 2.27 -10.15 1.53
CA SER A 174 3.55 -9.77 0.94
C SER A 174 3.81 -8.28 1.07
N ASP A 175 2.83 -7.43 0.76
CA ASP A 175 2.98 -5.96 0.82
C ASP A 175 3.02 -5.41 2.26
N SER A 176 2.51 -6.18 3.22
CA SER A 176 2.52 -5.84 4.64
C SER A 176 3.84 -6.17 5.34
N LYS A 177 4.69 -6.96 4.68
CA LYS A 177 5.96 -7.37 5.27
C LYS A 177 6.84 -6.14 5.50
N GLY A 178 7.41 -6.04 6.70
CA GLY A 178 8.19 -4.87 7.12
C GLY A 178 7.34 -3.68 7.60
N LEU A 179 6.01 -3.75 7.53
CA LEU A 179 5.11 -2.77 8.13
C LEU A 179 4.56 -3.30 9.47
N GLU A 180 4.09 -2.39 10.32
CA GLU A 180 3.47 -2.70 11.61
C GLU A 180 2.16 -1.92 11.75
N PHE A 181 1.14 -2.59 12.27
CA PHE A 181 -0.23 -2.09 12.30
C PHE A 181 -0.85 -2.36 13.67
N ASN A 182 -1.25 -1.32 14.40
CA ASN A 182 -1.80 -1.46 15.76
C ASN A 182 -2.89 -2.56 15.83
N ASN A 183 -3.76 -2.62 14.82
CA ASN A 183 -4.85 -3.58 14.74
C ASN A 183 -4.83 -4.33 13.40
N VAL A 184 -4.87 -5.65 13.45
CA VAL A 184 -4.88 -6.52 12.25
C VAL A 184 -6.19 -7.30 12.20
N LEU A 185 -6.83 -7.31 11.03
CA LEU A 185 -8.05 -8.07 10.76
C LEU A 185 -7.78 -9.11 9.65
N LEU A 186 -7.86 -10.38 10.01
CA LEU A 186 -7.79 -11.50 9.07
C LEU A 186 -9.21 -11.86 8.65
N TYR A 187 -9.53 -11.71 7.35
CA TYR A 187 -10.85 -12.01 6.83
C TYR A 187 -10.78 -13.14 5.80
N ASN A 188 -11.51 -14.24 6.04
CA ASN A 188 -11.55 -15.40 5.14
C ASN A 188 -10.16 -15.93 4.73
N PHE A 189 -9.19 -15.82 5.64
CA PHE A 189 -7.82 -16.30 5.44
C PHE A 189 -7.79 -17.79 5.08
N PHE A 190 -8.57 -18.64 5.72
CA PHE A 190 -8.55 -20.08 5.44
C PHE A 190 -9.33 -20.42 4.17
N GLU A 191 -10.41 -19.69 3.87
CA GLU A 191 -11.20 -19.90 2.65
C GLU A 191 -10.39 -19.58 1.39
N ASP A 192 -9.75 -18.42 1.38
CA ASP A 192 -9.06 -17.84 0.23
C ASP A 192 -7.77 -18.60 -0.16
N PHE A 193 -7.18 -19.32 0.79
CA PHE A 193 -5.95 -20.07 0.55
C PHE A 193 -6.20 -21.46 -0.07
N PRO A 194 -5.26 -21.96 -0.90
CA PRO A 194 -5.46 -23.14 -1.73
C PRO A 194 -5.52 -24.47 -0.95
N ALA A 195 -5.11 -24.51 0.32
CA ALA A 195 -5.17 -25.74 1.08
C ALA A 195 -6.60 -26.25 1.27
N LYS A 196 -6.72 -27.57 1.18
CA LYS A 196 -7.98 -28.28 1.39
C LYS A 196 -8.24 -28.46 2.88
N LEU A 197 -9.50 -28.69 3.25
CA LEU A 197 -9.87 -29.02 4.62
C LEU A 197 -9.10 -30.22 5.19
N ALA A 198 -8.84 -31.25 4.37
CA ALA A 198 -8.06 -32.42 4.77
C ALA A 198 -6.64 -32.05 5.19
N GLN A 199 -6.04 -31.05 4.54
CA GLN A 199 -4.71 -30.53 4.83
C GLN A 199 -4.67 -29.79 6.17
N TRP A 200 -5.67 -28.96 6.46
CA TRP A 200 -5.79 -28.27 7.76
C TRP A 200 -6.08 -29.23 8.93
N ARG A 201 -6.79 -30.34 8.69
CA ARG A 201 -7.03 -31.39 9.70
C ARG A 201 -5.75 -32.05 10.23
N LEU A 202 -4.64 -31.94 9.51
CA LEU A 202 -3.34 -32.41 9.98
C LEU A 202 -2.98 -31.85 11.36
N ILE A 203 -3.30 -30.58 11.62
CA ILE A 203 -2.98 -29.91 12.88
C ILE A 203 -3.62 -30.62 14.08
N LEU A 204 -4.80 -31.23 13.88
CA LEU A 204 -5.49 -31.97 14.93
C LEU A 204 -4.74 -33.23 15.36
N SER A 205 -3.86 -33.79 14.52
CA SER A 205 -3.02 -34.94 14.89
C SER A 205 -2.06 -34.62 16.04
N VAL A 206 -1.72 -33.34 16.25
CA VAL A 206 -0.88 -32.90 17.38
C VAL A 206 -1.65 -32.96 18.71
N LEU A 207 -2.98 -32.85 18.64
CA LEU A 207 -3.86 -32.88 19.80
C LEU A 207 -4.17 -34.34 20.16
N LYS A 208 -3.34 -34.92 21.02
CA LYS A 208 -3.46 -36.33 21.47
C LYS A 208 -4.84 -36.68 22.07
N ASP A 209 -5.57 -35.68 22.57
CA ASP A 209 -6.87 -35.85 23.25
C ASP A 209 -8.08 -35.82 22.30
N TYR A 210 -7.92 -35.41 21.03
CA TYR A 210 -9.00 -35.34 20.04
C TYR A 210 -9.08 -36.62 19.17
N SER A 211 -9.27 -37.77 19.82
CA SER A 211 -9.41 -39.08 19.17
C SER A 211 -10.72 -39.28 18.37
N ARG A 212 -11.62 -38.28 18.35
CA ARG A 212 -12.94 -38.35 17.70
C ARG A 212 -12.99 -37.84 16.26
N VAL A 213 -11.97 -37.10 15.81
CA VAL A 213 -11.91 -36.57 14.43
C VAL A 213 -10.82 -37.32 13.69
N ALA A 214 -11.16 -37.94 12.56
CA ALA A 214 -10.20 -38.61 11.71
C ALA A 214 -9.19 -37.59 11.16
N ALA A 215 -7.99 -37.55 11.74
CA ALA A 215 -6.87 -36.76 11.24
C ALA A 215 -6.04 -37.63 10.29
N PRO A 216 -5.63 -37.12 9.11
CA PRO A 216 -4.74 -37.84 8.22
C PRO A 216 -3.36 -38.02 8.86
N ASP A 217 -2.70 -39.14 8.55
CA ASP A 217 -1.35 -39.44 9.02
C ASP A 217 -0.31 -38.70 8.16
N PHE A 218 0.45 -37.80 8.80
CA PHE A 218 1.45 -36.97 8.12
C PHE A 218 2.54 -37.79 7.43
N GLU A 219 3.00 -38.86 8.08
CA GLU A 219 4.17 -39.62 7.62
C GLU A 219 3.84 -40.46 6.37
N ARG A 220 2.58 -40.84 6.18
CA ARG A 220 2.14 -41.62 5.02
C ARG A 220 2.04 -40.80 3.74
N ASP A 221 1.65 -39.52 3.84
CA ASP A 221 1.33 -38.66 2.69
C ASP A 221 2.16 -37.37 2.65
N LYS A 222 3.38 -37.42 3.21
CA LYS A 222 4.28 -36.27 3.35
C LYS A 222 4.39 -35.39 2.10
N GLN A 223 4.47 -35.99 0.91
CA GLN A 223 4.55 -35.25 -0.36
C GLN A 223 3.27 -34.46 -0.71
N HIS A 224 2.09 -34.95 -0.32
CA HIS A 224 0.80 -34.32 -0.61
C HIS A 224 0.47 -33.16 0.34
N PHE A 225 0.99 -33.22 1.57
CA PHE A 225 0.75 -32.23 2.63
C PHE A 225 1.90 -31.20 2.77
N SER A 226 3.09 -31.48 2.21
CA SER A 226 4.32 -30.77 2.63
C SER A 226 4.47 -29.32 2.18
N SER A 227 4.07 -28.92 0.98
CA SER A 227 4.42 -27.58 0.47
C SER A 227 3.36 -26.53 0.75
N ILE A 228 2.08 -26.88 0.56
CA ILE A 228 0.97 -25.91 0.61
C ILE A 228 0.67 -25.50 2.06
N CYS A 229 0.51 -26.46 2.97
CA CYS A 229 0.19 -26.16 4.39
C CYS A 229 1.30 -25.37 5.10
N MET A 230 2.56 -25.71 4.80
CA MET A 230 3.70 -25.01 5.38
C MET A 230 3.73 -23.54 4.97
N MET A 231 3.50 -23.26 3.68
CA MET A 231 3.50 -21.89 3.17
C MET A 231 2.38 -21.07 3.81
N GLU A 232 1.19 -21.65 3.97
CA GLU A 232 0.06 -21.01 4.63
C GLU A 232 0.32 -20.71 6.10
N LEU A 233 0.97 -21.62 6.83
CA LEU A 233 1.39 -21.34 8.20
C LEU A 233 2.44 -20.22 8.27
N LYS A 234 3.36 -20.12 7.30
CA LYS A 234 4.30 -18.97 7.22
C LYS A 234 3.56 -17.66 6.96
N PHE A 235 2.60 -17.66 6.03
CA PHE A 235 1.75 -16.50 5.77
C PHE A 235 0.97 -16.08 7.01
N LEU A 236 0.39 -17.03 7.74
CA LEU A 236 -0.31 -16.78 8.99
C LEU A 236 0.62 -16.22 10.07
N TYR A 237 1.85 -16.72 10.16
CA TYR A 237 2.86 -16.19 11.08
C TYR A 237 3.24 -14.74 10.74
N VAL A 238 3.50 -14.43 9.47
CA VAL A 238 3.78 -13.04 9.03
C VAL A 238 2.62 -12.14 9.39
N ALA A 239 1.39 -12.55 9.10
CA ALA A 239 0.17 -11.81 9.40
C ALA A 239 0.02 -11.49 10.90
N ILE A 240 0.22 -12.49 11.76
CA ILE A 240 0.11 -12.33 13.22
C ILE A 240 1.18 -11.37 13.75
N THR A 241 2.42 -11.45 13.23
CA THR A 241 3.52 -10.59 13.67
C THR A 241 3.42 -9.14 13.19
N ARG A 242 2.42 -8.79 12.36
CA ARG A 242 2.18 -7.39 11.97
C ARG A 242 1.44 -6.59 13.05
N ALA A 243 0.79 -7.25 14.01
CA ALA A 243 0.02 -6.60 15.07
C ALA A 243 0.83 -6.45 16.37
N PRO A 244 1.08 -5.22 16.86
CA PRO A 244 1.59 -5.01 18.21
C PRO A 244 0.48 -5.08 19.27
N GLU A 245 -0.78 -4.71 18.96
CA GLU A 245 -1.85 -4.57 19.98
C GLU A 245 -2.99 -5.58 19.85
N ASN A 246 -3.71 -5.64 18.72
CA ASN A 246 -4.90 -6.50 18.59
C ASN A 246 -4.96 -7.24 17.24
N ILE A 247 -5.41 -8.50 17.30
CA ILE A 247 -5.65 -9.36 16.13
C ILE A 247 -7.06 -9.92 16.18
N TRP A 248 -7.78 -9.74 15.08
CA TRP A 248 -9.14 -10.21 14.89
C TRP A 248 -9.17 -11.17 13.71
N ILE A 249 -9.79 -12.34 13.87
CA ILE A 249 -9.87 -13.38 12.85
C ILE A 249 -11.34 -13.66 12.59
N ILE A 250 -11.81 -13.29 11.41
CA ILE A 250 -13.17 -13.56 10.91
C ILE A 250 -13.03 -14.57 9.80
N ASP A 251 -13.51 -15.78 10.04
CA ASP A 251 -13.49 -16.82 9.02
C ASP A 251 -14.61 -17.84 9.24
N SER A 252 -15.61 -17.79 8.38
CA SER A 252 -16.77 -18.68 8.40
C SER A 252 -16.57 -20.00 7.64
N SER A 253 -15.36 -20.25 7.11
CA SER A 253 -15.00 -21.48 6.41
C SER A 253 -14.96 -22.69 7.33
N GLU A 254 -15.27 -23.86 6.76
CA GLU A 254 -14.97 -25.12 7.44
C GLU A 254 -13.46 -25.36 7.63
N LYS A 255 -12.63 -24.77 6.76
CA LYS A 255 -11.16 -24.89 6.79
C LYS A 255 -10.55 -24.24 8.03
N SER A 256 -11.22 -23.27 8.65
CA SER A 256 -10.73 -22.57 9.84
C SER A 256 -10.92 -23.37 11.14
N LYS A 257 -11.89 -24.32 11.15
CA LYS A 257 -12.25 -25.14 12.32
C LYS A 257 -11.07 -25.88 12.96
N PRO A 258 -10.17 -26.57 12.22
CA PRO A 258 -9.04 -27.29 12.80
C PRO A 258 -8.08 -26.37 13.57
N MET A 259 -7.77 -25.19 13.03
CA MET A 259 -6.86 -24.24 13.67
C MET A 259 -7.51 -23.62 14.91
N ASN A 260 -8.78 -23.25 14.81
CA ASN A 260 -9.54 -22.75 15.95
C ASN A 260 -9.60 -23.77 17.11
N MET A 261 -9.86 -25.05 16.83
CA MET A 261 -9.83 -26.10 17.86
C MET A 261 -8.45 -26.21 18.51
N TYR A 262 -7.37 -26.16 17.72
CA TYR A 262 -6.00 -26.16 18.21
C TYR A 262 -5.69 -24.97 19.14
N TRP A 263 -6.00 -23.76 18.69
CA TRP A 263 -5.77 -22.56 19.49
C TRP A 263 -6.66 -22.47 20.73
N THR A 264 -7.91 -22.93 20.65
CA THR A 264 -8.82 -22.99 21.80
C THR A 264 -8.32 -23.98 22.84
N HIS A 265 -7.87 -25.17 22.41
CA HIS A 265 -7.31 -26.18 23.31
C HIS A 265 -6.07 -25.67 24.06
N HIS A 266 -5.20 -24.93 23.37
CA HIS A 266 -4.02 -24.31 24.00
C HIS A 266 -4.32 -22.96 24.67
N ASN A 267 -5.58 -22.53 24.73
CA ASN A 267 -6.02 -21.26 25.32
C ASN A 267 -5.27 -20.03 24.76
N LEU A 268 -5.05 -20.02 23.44
CA LEU A 268 -4.30 -18.99 22.71
C LEU A 268 -5.19 -17.90 22.12
N ILE A 269 -6.47 -18.20 21.89
CA ILE A 269 -7.47 -17.27 21.32
C ILE A 269 -8.65 -17.09 22.27
N LYS A 270 -9.43 -16.03 22.04
CA LYS A 270 -10.74 -15.84 22.65
C LYS A 270 -11.81 -15.93 21.54
N VAL A 271 -12.66 -16.94 21.64
CA VAL A 271 -13.77 -17.15 20.71
C VAL A 271 -14.93 -16.19 21.02
N ILE A 272 -15.50 -15.57 19.99
CA ILE A 272 -16.68 -14.71 20.08
C ILE A 272 -17.80 -15.32 19.24
N GLU A 273 -18.91 -15.65 19.91
CA GLU A 273 -20.13 -16.18 19.31
C GLU A 273 -21.17 -15.05 19.07
N PRO A 274 -22.16 -15.26 18.18
CA PRO A 274 -23.22 -14.29 17.92
C PRO A 274 -24.00 -13.98 19.20
N GLY A 275 -24.23 -12.70 19.48
CA GLY A 275 -24.93 -12.22 20.68
C GLY A 275 -24.03 -11.83 21.85
N THR A 276 -22.73 -12.09 21.77
CA THR A 276 -21.76 -11.52 22.72
C THR A 276 -21.43 -10.07 22.37
N ASN A 277 -21.22 -9.20 23.38
CA ASN A 277 -20.76 -7.84 23.13
C ASN A 277 -19.40 -7.86 22.42
N ILE A 278 -19.40 -7.45 21.15
CA ILE A 278 -18.18 -7.27 20.37
C ILE A 278 -17.42 -6.09 21.00
N PRO A 279 -16.16 -6.30 21.44
CA PRO A 279 -15.38 -5.21 22.02
C PRO A 279 -15.16 -4.13 20.96
N LYS A 280 -15.54 -2.88 21.27
CA LYS A 280 -15.29 -1.74 20.39
C LYS A 280 -13.77 -1.54 20.29
N LEU A 281 -13.22 -1.83 19.12
CA LEU A 281 -11.82 -1.58 18.77
C LEU A 281 -11.54 -0.10 18.54
N ILE A 282 -12.59 0.65 18.18
CA ILE A 282 -12.45 2.02 17.70
C ILE A 282 -12.61 2.96 18.89
N THR A 283 -11.48 3.50 19.33
CA THR A 283 -11.49 4.80 20.01
C THR A 283 -11.81 5.81 18.91
N SER A 284 -12.96 6.46 18.96
CA SER A 284 -13.33 7.50 18.00
C SER A 284 -12.22 8.56 17.99
N SER A 285 -11.39 8.58 16.94
CA SER A 285 -10.40 9.64 16.81
C SER A 285 -11.10 10.97 16.62
N LYS A 286 -10.52 12.01 17.19
CA LYS A 286 -11.05 13.36 17.04
C LYS A 286 -10.80 13.81 15.59
N PRO A 287 -11.63 14.70 15.04
CA PRO A 287 -11.36 15.33 13.74
C PRO A 287 -9.98 16.00 13.66
N GLU A 288 -9.45 16.46 14.79
CA GLU A 288 -8.11 17.06 14.92
C GLU A 288 -6.98 16.08 14.61
N ASP A 289 -7.13 14.81 15.02
CA ASP A 289 -6.13 13.79 14.72
C ASP A 289 -6.15 13.47 13.22
N TRP A 290 -7.35 13.43 12.62
CA TRP A 290 -7.55 13.18 11.19
C TRP A 290 -6.92 14.25 10.32
N ALA A 291 -6.96 15.50 10.78
CA ALA A 291 -6.29 16.60 10.11
C ALA A 291 -4.76 16.39 10.10
N LYS A 292 -4.15 15.95 11.20
CA LYS A 292 -2.70 15.69 11.27
C LYS A 292 -2.28 14.57 10.32
N ASP A 293 -3.03 13.47 10.34
CA ASP A 293 -2.74 12.32 9.49
C ASP A 293 -2.97 12.65 8.01
N GLY A 294 -4.04 13.37 7.68
CA GLY A 294 -4.26 13.91 6.34
C GLY A 294 -3.11 14.79 5.86
N HIS A 295 -2.59 15.67 6.72
CA HIS A 295 -1.41 16.47 6.40
C HIS A 295 -0.14 15.64 6.19
N MET A 296 0.08 14.62 7.01
CA MET A 296 1.20 13.69 6.86
C MET A 296 1.13 12.94 5.53
N PHE A 297 -0.04 12.38 5.17
CA PHE A 297 -0.22 11.67 3.90
C PHE A 297 -0.09 12.59 2.69
N PHE A 298 -0.62 13.81 2.78
CA PHE A 298 -0.50 14.79 1.72
C PHE A 298 0.96 15.17 1.45
N ASN A 299 1.77 15.33 2.51
CA ASN A 299 3.21 15.58 2.38
C ASN A 299 4.00 14.37 1.85
N ALA A 300 3.47 13.16 2.05
CA ALA A 300 4.05 11.92 1.54
C ALA A 300 3.56 11.54 0.13
N GLU A 301 2.84 12.44 -0.55
CA GLU A 301 2.24 12.25 -1.88
C GLU A 301 1.27 11.06 -1.97
N LYS A 302 0.67 10.67 -0.83
CA LYS A 302 -0.33 9.60 -0.74
C LYS A 302 -1.74 10.21 -0.82
N TRP A 303 -2.15 10.55 -2.04
CA TRP A 303 -3.32 11.40 -2.28
C TRP A 303 -4.65 10.76 -1.88
N ALA A 304 -4.81 9.46 -2.13
CA ALA A 304 -6.03 8.74 -1.76
C ALA A 304 -6.22 8.75 -0.23
N GLU A 305 -5.17 8.37 0.52
CA GLU A 305 -5.17 8.33 1.98
C GLU A 305 -5.36 9.72 2.59
N ALA A 306 -4.77 10.75 1.96
CA ALA A 306 -4.97 12.14 2.36
C ALA A 306 -6.43 12.58 2.19
N LYS A 307 -7.06 12.28 1.04
CA LYS A 307 -8.49 12.58 0.78
C LYS A 307 -9.37 12.02 1.89
N PHE A 308 -9.23 10.72 2.15
CA PHE A 308 -10.01 10.01 3.16
C PHE A 308 -9.86 10.62 4.55
N SER A 309 -8.62 10.94 4.93
CA SER A 309 -8.34 11.56 6.22
C SER A 309 -8.98 12.96 6.34
N PHE A 310 -8.94 13.76 5.28
CA PHE A 310 -9.54 15.10 5.28
C PHE A 310 -11.08 15.07 5.30
N GLU A 311 -11.72 14.10 4.63
CA GLU A 311 -13.18 13.91 4.72
C GLU A 311 -13.61 13.63 6.16
N HIS A 312 -12.86 12.78 6.87
CA HIS A 312 -13.10 12.46 8.28
C HIS A 312 -12.72 13.57 9.26
N ALA A 313 -11.77 14.43 8.88
CA ALA A 313 -11.46 15.67 9.60
C ALA A 313 -12.52 16.77 9.39
N LEU A 314 -13.54 16.55 8.54
CA LEU A 314 -14.51 17.56 8.08
C LEU A 314 -13.85 18.72 7.31
N MET A 315 -12.67 18.49 6.73
CA MET A 315 -11.92 19.45 5.91
C MET A 315 -12.16 19.20 4.42
N PHE A 316 -13.41 19.40 3.97
CA PHE A 316 -13.85 19.07 2.61
C PHE A 316 -13.06 19.79 1.51
N GLU A 317 -12.59 21.01 1.74
CA GLU A 317 -11.76 21.75 0.79
C GLU A 317 -10.42 21.04 0.52
N LYS A 318 -9.74 20.58 1.58
CA LYS A 318 -8.48 19.83 1.46
C LYS A 318 -8.70 18.44 0.87
N ALA A 319 -9.83 17.79 1.19
CA ALA A 319 -10.21 16.53 0.58
C ALA A 319 -10.39 16.65 -0.94
N ALA A 320 -11.06 17.70 -1.40
CA ALA A 320 -11.25 17.97 -2.83
C ALA A 320 -9.91 18.25 -3.55
N ILE A 321 -8.97 18.93 -2.88
CA ILE A 321 -7.62 19.15 -3.41
C ILE A 321 -6.87 17.81 -3.53
N ALA A 322 -6.90 16.97 -2.49
CA ALA A 322 -6.27 15.64 -2.51
C ALA A 322 -6.88 14.75 -3.61
N GLU A 323 -8.19 14.81 -3.82
CA GLU A 323 -8.87 14.12 -4.93
C GLU A 323 -8.36 14.60 -6.31
N ALA A 324 -8.18 15.90 -6.49
CA ALA A 324 -7.66 16.45 -7.74
C ALA A 324 -6.23 15.98 -8.03
N TYR A 325 -5.36 15.91 -7.01
CA TYR A 325 -4.02 15.32 -7.13
C TYR A 325 -4.07 13.83 -7.45
N HIS A 326 -4.98 13.07 -6.82
CA HIS A 326 -5.15 11.66 -7.12
C HIS A 326 -5.57 11.42 -8.59
N PHE A 327 -6.47 12.25 -9.13
CA PHE A 327 -6.82 12.18 -10.56
C PHE A 327 -5.64 12.52 -11.47
N GLN A 328 -4.79 13.46 -11.08
CA GLN A 328 -3.57 13.75 -11.84
C GLN A 328 -2.61 12.55 -11.85
N GLU A 329 -2.38 11.91 -10.70
CA GLU A 329 -1.52 10.73 -10.57
C GLU A 329 -2.03 9.57 -11.45
N ILE A 330 -3.34 9.28 -11.42
CA ILE A 330 -3.97 8.27 -12.29
C ILE A 330 -3.73 8.61 -13.78
N ALA A 331 -3.84 9.89 -14.14
CA ALA A 331 -3.61 10.33 -15.52
C ALA A 331 -2.14 10.18 -15.93
N GLU A 332 -1.19 10.40 -15.02
CA GLU A 332 0.24 10.28 -15.28
C GLU A 332 0.69 8.82 -15.45
N HIS A 333 0.13 7.90 -14.64
CA HIS A 333 0.41 6.46 -14.72
C HIS A 333 -0.31 5.74 -15.87
N SER A 334 -1.24 6.41 -16.58
CA SER A 334 -1.91 5.81 -17.74
C SER A 334 -0.92 5.49 -18.88
N SER A 335 -1.03 4.29 -19.47
CA SER A 335 -0.16 3.83 -20.56
C SER A 335 -0.14 4.79 -21.76
N LEU A 336 1.04 4.98 -22.37
CA LEU A 336 1.28 5.81 -23.56
C LEU A 336 0.90 5.11 -24.88
N ASP A 337 0.25 3.95 -24.83
CA ASP A 337 -0.21 3.24 -26.02
C ASP A 337 -1.16 4.11 -26.86
N LYS A 338 -1.04 4.02 -28.20
CA LYS A 338 -1.83 4.83 -29.15
C LYS A 338 -3.34 4.73 -28.95
N SER A 339 -3.85 3.60 -28.45
CA SER A 339 -5.26 3.38 -28.12
C SER A 339 -5.72 4.13 -26.86
N ASN A 340 -4.82 4.40 -25.91
CA ASN A 340 -5.11 4.98 -24.60
C ASN A 340 -4.87 6.49 -24.52
N ILE A 341 -4.29 7.12 -25.54
CA ILE A 341 -4.04 8.57 -25.58
C ILE A 341 -5.33 9.38 -25.36
N LYS A 342 -6.46 8.96 -25.96
CA LYS A 342 -7.75 9.64 -25.78
C LYS A 342 -8.26 9.56 -24.33
N LEU A 343 -8.08 8.40 -23.69
CA LEU A 343 -8.47 8.20 -22.30
C LEU A 343 -7.60 9.05 -21.37
N ARG A 344 -6.28 9.05 -21.59
CA ARG A 344 -5.31 9.87 -20.86
C ARG A 344 -5.65 11.35 -20.92
N LYS A 345 -5.97 11.89 -22.11
CA LYS A 345 -6.42 13.28 -22.27
C LYS A 345 -7.68 13.57 -21.45
N LYS A 346 -8.66 12.68 -21.50
CA LYS A 346 -9.90 12.80 -20.70
C LYS A 346 -9.62 12.78 -19.20
N GLN A 347 -8.71 11.93 -18.73
CA GLN A 347 -8.30 11.87 -17.32
C GLN A 347 -7.62 13.17 -16.88
N PHE A 348 -6.72 13.75 -17.70
CA PHE A 348 -6.13 15.06 -17.42
C PHE A 348 -7.18 16.19 -17.41
N CYS A 349 -8.19 16.15 -18.30
CA CYS A 349 -9.29 17.11 -18.24
C CYS A 349 -10.10 17.00 -16.94
N ASN A 350 -10.38 15.78 -16.48
CA ASN A 350 -11.09 15.56 -15.22
C ASN A 350 -10.30 16.11 -14.03
N ALA A 351 -8.98 15.85 -13.98
CA ALA A 351 -8.11 16.41 -12.94
C ALA A 351 -8.09 17.95 -12.98
N ALA A 352 -8.00 18.53 -14.19
CA ALA A 352 -8.00 19.97 -14.39
C ALA A 352 -9.31 20.63 -13.91
N GLU A 353 -10.46 20.00 -14.18
CA GLU A 353 -11.75 20.48 -13.73
C GLU A 353 -11.90 20.40 -12.21
N ALA A 354 -11.40 19.33 -11.58
CA ALA A 354 -11.38 19.19 -10.13
C ALA A 354 -10.57 20.31 -9.46
N PHE A 355 -9.36 20.61 -9.95
CA PHE A 355 -8.56 21.74 -9.47
C PHE A 355 -9.26 23.09 -9.68
N TYR A 356 -9.92 23.27 -10.84
CA TYR A 356 -10.67 24.50 -11.11
C TYR A 356 -11.84 24.69 -10.15
N ARG A 357 -12.59 23.62 -9.83
CA ARG A 357 -13.68 23.68 -8.82
C ARG A 357 -13.13 24.04 -7.44
N CYS A 358 -12.01 23.44 -7.03
CA CYS A 358 -11.35 23.77 -5.76
C CYS A 358 -10.92 25.24 -5.70
N SER A 359 -10.44 25.80 -6.83
CA SER A 359 -10.01 27.21 -6.88
C SER A 359 -11.14 28.22 -6.64
N GLN A 360 -12.41 27.86 -6.88
CA GLN A 360 -13.54 28.76 -6.66
C GLN A 360 -13.91 28.92 -5.18
N THR A 361 -13.58 27.92 -4.37
CA THR A 361 -13.89 27.90 -2.93
C THR A 361 -12.68 28.23 -2.07
N ALA A 362 -11.46 28.22 -2.63
CA ALA A 362 -10.22 28.46 -1.92
C ALA A 362 -9.98 29.96 -1.63
N GLY A 363 -9.12 30.24 -0.63
CA GLY A 363 -8.60 31.58 -0.37
C GLY A 363 -7.74 32.12 -1.51
N HIS A 364 -7.47 33.43 -1.51
CA HIS A 364 -6.79 34.12 -2.62
C HIS A 364 -5.41 33.54 -2.99
N GLU A 365 -4.58 33.15 -2.02
CA GLU A 365 -3.24 32.60 -2.29
C GLU A 365 -3.33 31.18 -2.89
N ASP A 366 -4.10 30.29 -2.27
CA ASP A 366 -4.31 28.92 -2.74
C ASP A 366 -5.02 28.88 -4.11
N MET A 367 -5.89 29.86 -4.40
CA MET A 367 -6.59 29.99 -5.67
C MET A 367 -5.62 30.05 -6.86
N HIS A 368 -4.57 30.87 -6.78
CA HIS A 368 -3.62 31.03 -7.89
C HIS A 368 -2.84 29.75 -8.16
N ASP A 369 -2.41 29.05 -7.11
CA ASP A 369 -1.70 27.78 -7.23
C ASP A 369 -2.61 26.67 -7.81
N LEU A 370 -3.86 26.57 -7.35
CA LEU A 370 -4.84 25.62 -7.88
C LEU A 370 -5.19 25.91 -9.35
N LEU A 371 -5.31 27.18 -9.74
CA LEU A 371 -5.52 27.56 -11.14
C LEU A 371 -4.32 27.23 -12.02
N ARG A 372 -3.09 27.42 -11.50
CA ARG A 372 -1.86 26.99 -12.19
C ARG A 372 -1.84 25.48 -12.41
N LEU A 373 -2.18 24.69 -11.39
CA LEU A 373 -2.26 23.22 -11.48
C LEU A 373 -3.33 22.78 -12.47
N SER A 374 -4.52 23.37 -12.42
CA SER A 374 -5.58 23.15 -13.40
C SER A 374 -5.11 23.41 -14.82
N ALA A 375 -4.44 24.54 -15.05
CA ALA A 375 -3.92 24.92 -16.37
C ALA A 375 -2.83 23.96 -16.86
N ASN A 376 -1.92 23.50 -15.98
CA ASN A 376 -0.93 22.48 -16.30
C ASN A 376 -1.58 21.17 -16.76
N CYS A 377 -2.63 20.72 -16.07
CA CYS A 377 -3.39 19.53 -16.45
C CYS A 377 -4.07 19.72 -17.83
N TYR A 378 -4.69 20.87 -18.10
CA TYR A 378 -5.25 21.17 -19.43
C TYR A 378 -4.19 21.22 -20.53
N CYS A 379 -2.99 21.74 -20.27
CA CYS A 379 -1.89 21.67 -21.22
C CYS A 379 -1.50 20.22 -21.56
N LYS A 380 -1.43 19.33 -20.56
CA LYS A 380 -1.15 17.90 -20.77
C LYS A 380 -2.27 17.19 -21.54
N ALA A 381 -3.49 17.72 -21.50
CA ALA A 381 -4.63 17.21 -22.27
C ALA A 381 -4.71 17.75 -23.72
N ASP A 382 -3.82 18.66 -24.13
CA ASP A 382 -3.90 19.48 -25.35
C ASP A 382 -5.10 20.45 -25.43
N GLU A 383 -5.73 20.76 -24.28
CA GLU A 383 -6.82 21.73 -24.17
C GLU A 383 -6.28 23.13 -23.86
N TYR A 384 -5.46 23.65 -24.76
CA TYR A 384 -4.71 24.90 -24.57
C TYR A 384 -5.58 26.14 -24.38
N LEU A 385 -6.81 26.18 -24.92
CA LEU A 385 -7.71 27.31 -24.78
C LEU A 385 -8.21 27.47 -23.33
N GLN A 386 -8.54 26.37 -22.66
CA GLN A 386 -8.94 26.39 -21.25
C GLN A 386 -7.74 26.60 -20.33
N ALA A 387 -6.59 26.00 -20.67
CA ALA A 387 -5.33 26.27 -19.97
C ALA A 387 -4.98 27.76 -19.97
N ALA A 388 -5.08 28.43 -21.12
CA ALA A 388 -4.75 29.84 -21.26
C ALA A 388 -5.64 30.74 -20.39
N LYS A 389 -6.95 30.46 -20.33
CA LYS A 389 -7.90 31.17 -19.45
C LYS A 389 -7.55 30.98 -17.97
N ASN A 390 -7.19 29.76 -17.57
CA ASN A 390 -6.84 29.48 -16.18
C ASN A 390 -5.50 30.10 -15.78
N TYR A 391 -4.49 30.12 -16.68
CA TYR A 391 -3.24 30.85 -16.46
C TYR A 391 -3.44 32.35 -16.33
N TYR A 392 -4.34 32.94 -17.13
CA TYR A 392 -4.67 34.36 -17.03
C TYR A 392 -5.25 34.69 -15.64
N LYS A 393 -6.21 33.88 -15.16
CA LYS A 393 -6.78 34.01 -13.81
C LYS A 393 -5.75 33.75 -12.69
N ALA A 394 -4.70 32.97 -12.97
CA ALA A 394 -3.60 32.72 -12.05
C ALA A 394 -2.50 33.81 -12.06
N HIS A 395 -2.68 34.92 -12.80
CA HIS A 395 -1.65 35.94 -13.05
C HIS A 395 -0.36 35.42 -13.71
N LEU A 396 -0.43 34.27 -14.39
CA LEU A 396 0.67 33.68 -15.15
C LEU A 396 0.54 34.05 -16.63
N PHE A 397 0.67 35.34 -16.93
CA PHE A 397 0.41 35.91 -18.24
C PHE A 397 1.31 35.33 -19.34
N ALA A 398 2.59 35.08 -19.04
CA ALA A 398 3.52 34.48 -20.00
C ALA A 398 3.09 33.07 -20.44
N ALA A 399 2.65 32.24 -19.49
CA ALA A 399 2.15 30.89 -19.78
C ALA A 399 0.82 30.93 -20.54
N SER A 400 -0.05 31.89 -20.22
CA SER A 400 -1.31 32.14 -20.93
C SER A 400 -1.08 32.48 -22.40
N ILE A 401 -0.19 33.45 -22.69
CA ILE A 401 0.17 33.85 -24.05
C ILE A 401 0.72 32.68 -24.86
N ASN A 402 1.63 31.89 -24.27
CA ASN A 402 2.18 30.72 -24.95
C ASN A 402 1.12 29.66 -25.28
N CYS A 403 0.11 29.49 -24.42
CA CYS A 403 -1.02 28.62 -24.71
C CYS A 403 -1.91 29.16 -25.82
N TYR A 404 -2.23 30.46 -25.82
CA TYR A 404 -3.01 31.09 -26.90
C TYR A 404 -2.31 31.03 -28.26
N ARG A 405 -0.98 31.19 -28.29
CA ARG A 405 -0.15 31.01 -29.50
C ARG A 405 -0.28 29.62 -30.10
N LYS A 406 -0.37 28.57 -29.27
CA LYS A 406 -0.51 27.17 -29.73
C LYS A 406 -1.86 26.86 -30.40
N VAL A 407 -2.89 27.67 -30.15
CA VAL A 407 -4.25 27.51 -30.71
C VAL A 407 -4.55 28.59 -31.75
N ASP A 408 -3.53 29.34 -32.19
CA ASP A 408 -3.66 30.45 -33.14
C ASP A 408 -4.65 31.56 -32.72
N HIS A 409 -4.89 31.71 -31.41
CA HIS A 409 -5.75 32.75 -30.85
C HIS A 409 -4.93 34.00 -30.50
N TYR A 410 -4.43 34.68 -31.53
CA TYR A 410 -3.51 35.81 -31.36
C TYR A 410 -4.19 37.09 -30.84
N ASP A 411 -5.49 37.28 -31.08
CA ASP A 411 -6.22 38.48 -30.60
C ASP A 411 -6.14 38.62 -29.08
N GLU A 412 -6.43 37.54 -28.35
CA GLU A 412 -6.36 37.51 -26.88
C GLU A 412 -4.92 37.55 -26.39
N ALA A 413 -3.99 36.88 -27.08
CA ALA A 413 -2.57 36.93 -26.72
C ALA A 413 -1.98 38.34 -26.82
N VAL A 414 -2.31 39.08 -27.88
CA VAL A 414 -1.88 40.47 -28.09
C VAL A 414 -2.54 41.40 -27.08
N LYS A 415 -3.82 41.20 -26.79
CA LYS A 415 -4.54 41.99 -25.78
C LYS A 415 -3.88 41.86 -24.40
N ILE A 416 -3.62 40.62 -23.95
CA ILE A 416 -2.93 40.37 -22.68
C ILE A 416 -1.52 40.97 -22.69
N ALA A 417 -0.80 40.85 -23.80
CA ALA A 417 0.53 41.45 -23.98
C ALA A 417 0.53 42.98 -23.87
N GLN A 418 -0.56 43.65 -24.26
CA GLN A 418 -0.69 45.11 -24.21
C GLN A 418 -1.19 45.64 -22.87
N THR A 419 -2.00 44.86 -22.13
CA THR A 419 -2.65 45.30 -20.90
C THR A 419 -1.84 44.98 -19.64
N GLU A 420 -1.08 43.88 -19.63
CA GLU A 420 -0.41 43.37 -18.44
C GLU A 420 1.11 43.54 -18.53
N GLU A 421 1.79 43.65 -17.37
CA GLU A 421 3.25 43.73 -17.31
C GLU A 421 3.90 42.37 -17.63
N ILE A 422 4.54 42.27 -18.80
CA ILE A 422 5.19 41.06 -19.30
C ILE A 422 6.63 41.39 -19.73
N ALA A 423 7.50 40.37 -19.73
CA ALA A 423 8.86 40.51 -20.23
C ALA A 423 8.89 41.05 -21.68
N PRO A 424 9.73 42.06 -21.98
CA PRO A 424 9.77 42.73 -23.27
C PRO A 424 10.10 41.78 -24.44
N GLU A 425 10.91 40.76 -24.18
CA GLU A 425 11.25 39.72 -25.17
C GLU A 425 10.01 38.93 -25.63
N LEU A 426 9.15 38.54 -24.68
CA LEU A 426 7.93 37.78 -24.97
C LEU A 426 6.88 38.66 -25.67
N PHE A 427 6.83 39.95 -25.31
CA PHE A 427 6.00 40.92 -26.00
C PHE A 427 6.39 41.04 -27.48
N ASP A 428 7.66 41.33 -27.77
CA ASP A 428 8.15 41.50 -29.14
C ASP A 428 7.96 40.23 -29.98
N GLU A 429 8.21 39.07 -29.39
CA GLU A 429 8.01 37.79 -30.06
C GLU A 429 6.53 37.54 -30.38
N THR A 430 5.63 37.81 -29.42
CA THR A 430 4.18 37.60 -29.59
C THR A 430 3.63 38.51 -30.68
N ILE A 431 4.01 39.80 -30.68
CA ILE A 431 3.60 40.76 -31.71
C ILE A 431 4.15 40.35 -33.08
N ARG A 432 5.41 39.91 -33.15
CA ARG A 432 6.02 39.46 -34.42
C ARG A 432 5.29 38.25 -35.00
N VAL A 433 4.99 37.25 -34.19
CA VAL A 433 4.29 36.03 -34.63
C VAL A 433 2.85 36.33 -35.01
N ALA A 434 2.14 37.15 -34.22
CA ALA A 434 0.79 37.59 -34.56
C ALA A 434 0.75 38.33 -35.90
N LYS A 435 1.67 39.30 -36.12
CA LYS A 435 1.79 40.00 -37.42
C LYS A 435 1.98 39.01 -38.56
N LEU A 436 2.92 38.07 -38.46
CA LEU A 436 3.16 37.07 -39.50
C LEU A 436 1.91 36.23 -39.80
N PHE A 437 1.16 35.84 -38.76
CA PHE A 437 -0.08 35.09 -38.91
C PHE A 437 -1.17 35.89 -39.66
N TYR A 438 -1.45 37.13 -39.23
CA TYR A 438 -2.46 37.97 -39.88
C TYR A 438 -2.04 38.40 -41.30
N PHE A 439 -0.76 38.68 -41.53
CA PHE A 439 -0.24 38.97 -42.88
C PHE A 439 -0.43 37.77 -43.83
N ASN A 440 -0.12 36.56 -43.37
CA ASN A 440 -0.35 35.34 -44.17
C ASN A 440 -1.84 35.13 -44.44
N GLN A 441 -2.73 35.26 -43.44
CA GLN A 441 -4.17 35.12 -43.68
C GLN A 441 -4.73 36.19 -44.63
N ALA A 442 -4.25 37.43 -44.53
CA ALA A 442 -4.67 38.53 -45.40
C ALA A 442 -4.22 38.37 -46.86
N GLN A 443 -3.20 37.54 -47.14
CA GLN A 443 -2.78 37.22 -48.51
C GLN A 443 -3.76 36.27 -49.23
N TYR A 444 -4.46 35.41 -48.50
CA TYR A 444 -5.39 34.42 -49.05
C TYR A 444 -6.86 34.86 -49.08
N LEU A 445 -7.19 36.03 -48.52
CA LEU A 445 -8.55 36.58 -48.50
C LEU A 445 -8.81 37.53 -49.69
N PRO A 446 -10.00 37.46 -50.34
CA PRO A 446 -10.41 38.46 -51.33
C PRO A 446 -10.45 39.87 -50.71
N LEU A 447 -10.36 40.92 -51.54
CA LEU A 447 -10.43 42.33 -51.12
C LEU A 447 -11.83 42.72 -50.62
N GLU A 448 -12.22 42.23 -49.45
CA GLU A 448 -13.45 42.61 -48.73
C GLU A 448 -13.16 43.16 -47.32
N LYS A 449 -14.21 43.54 -46.57
CA LYS A 449 -14.13 44.11 -45.20
C LYS A 449 -13.22 43.28 -44.29
N ASP A 450 -13.30 41.97 -44.37
CA ASP A 450 -12.56 41.02 -43.52
C ASP A 450 -11.03 41.14 -43.70
N ARG A 451 -10.56 41.50 -44.90
CA ARG A 451 -9.13 41.73 -45.16
C ARG A 451 -8.65 43.05 -44.55
N LYS A 452 -9.48 44.09 -44.57
CA LYS A 452 -9.16 45.39 -43.94
C LYS A 452 -9.16 45.32 -42.42
N GLU A 453 -9.98 44.45 -41.84
CA GLU A 453 -10.05 44.24 -40.39
C GLU A 453 -8.84 43.46 -39.87
N LYS A 454 -8.39 42.41 -40.58
CA LYS A 454 -7.16 41.67 -40.22
C LYS A 454 -5.84 42.40 -40.47
N LEU A 455 -5.86 43.47 -41.28
CA LEU A 455 -4.68 44.31 -41.57
C LEU A 455 -4.52 45.48 -40.59
N LYS A 456 -5.58 45.82 -39.85
CA LYS A 456 -5.53 46.80 -38.76
C LYS A 456 -5.04 46.11 -37.49
#